data_AF-A0AAD3CWI7-F1
#
_entry.id   AF-A0AAD3CWI7-F1
#
_cell.length_a   1.000
_cell.length_b   1.000
_cell.length_c   1.000
_cell.angle_alpha   90.00
_cell.angle_beta   90.00
_cell.angle_gamma   90.00
#
_symmetry.space_group_name_H-M   'P 1'
#
loop_
_entity.id
_entity.type
_entity.pdbx_description
1 polymer ?
#
loop_
_entity_poly.entity_id
_entity_poly.type
_entity_poly.pdbx_seq_one_letter_code
_entity_poly.pdbx_strand_id
1 'polypeptide(L)'
;MRKTLHNVGMQNLDLELDKIAKQIAKDEKSLTQIRNQEAKRASTSSWQDSYQRFELLGEAEEIKTKLEMNQNRFDLLKKQQKKRTEQQEQMVCCSSYSRDCERKVVNMSFDERLQMMKDFRSLHGNRCFEKKEFEIALKWYEKSLLFYEYCLPKNKIEQDQIDQEQILCCINSAACYLNLKNYKSCIEMCNEALNIPAIAYEHNATLRAKALLRRANAYRNLYKFDQADRDLQDAQSCCKCEQEKNYWSKEKKQLEKAKNGYNKNSSAVAKRMLA
;
A
#
# COMPACT_ATOMS: atom_id res chain seq x y z
N MET A 1 7.13 -12.94 10.17
CA MET A 1 8.23 -12.49 9.27
C MET A 1 8.04 -11.08 8.68
N ARG A 2 6.83 -10.54 8.42
CA ARG A 2 6.68 -9.15 7.93
C ARG A 2 6.84 -8.05 9.00
N LYS A 3 6.51 -8.35 10.27
CA LYS A 3 6.76 -7.43 11.40
C LYS A 3 8.26 -7.15 11.62
N THR A 4 9.13 -8.10 11.32
CA THR A 4 10.59 -7.93 11.46
C THR A 4 11.15 -7.09 10.31
N LEU A 5 10.76 -7.32 9.05
CA LEU A 5 11.28 -6.58 7.90
C LEU A 5 10.91 -5.08 7.89
N HIS A 6 9.73 -4.70 8.40
CA HIS A 6 9.31 -3.29 8.44
C HIS A 6 9.94 -2.51 9.60
N ASN A 7 10.13 -3.16 10.75
CA ASN A 7 10.88 -2.60 11.88
C ASN A 7 12.36 -2.39 11.52
N VAL A 8 12.93 -3.33 10.76
CA VAL A 8 14.29 -3.20 10.19
C VAL A 8 14.40 -1.98 9.28
N GLY A 9 13.35 -1.62 8.53
CA GLY A 9 13.35 -0.45 7.64
C GLY A 9 13.38 0.91 8.36
N MET A 10 12.70 1.06 9.51
CA MET A 10 12.80 2.28 10.35
C MET A 10 14.12 2.30 11.11
N GLN A 11 14.52 1.17 11.70
CA GLN A 11 15.81 1.05 12.37
C GLN A 11 16.97 1.40 11.43
N ASN A 12 16.87 1.06 10.14
CA ASN A 12 17.90 1.41 9.16
C ASN A 12 17.94 2.92 8.84
N LEU A 13 16.79 3.61 8.80
CA LEU A 13 16.73 5.05 8.58
C LEU A 13 17.29 5.84 9.77
N ASP A 14 16.98 5.39 10.99
CA ASP A 14 17.48 5.99 12.23
C ASP A 14 19.01 5.81 12.35
N LEU A 15 19.52 4.63 11.97
CA LEU A 15 20.95 4.35 11.90
C LEU A 15 21.65 5.21 10.84
N GLU A 16 21.03 5.46 9.69
CA GLU A 16 21.59 6.36 8.66
C GLU A 16 21.62 7.82 9.12
N LEU A 17 20.56 8.30 9.79
CA LEU A 17 20.51 9.65 10.36
C LEU A 17 21.62 9.86 11.40
N ASP A 18 21.83 8.89 12.29
CA ASP A 18 22.90 8.94 13.30
C ASP A 18 24.30 8.93 12.66
N LYS A 19 24.52 8.11 11.62
CA LYS A 19 25.78 8.10 10.86
C LYS A 19 26.09 9.45 10.22
N ILE A 20 25.10 10.08 9.58
CA ILE A 20 25.28 11.37 8.92
C ILE A 20 25.49 12.49 9.94
N ALA A 21 24.76 12.48 11.05
CA ALA A 21 24.96 13.45 12.13
C ALA A 21 26.38 13.38 12.70
N LYS A 22 26.92 12.17 12.92
CA LYS A 22 28.31 11.96 13.35
C LYS A 22 29.32 12.47 12.32
N GLN A 23 29.03 12.29 11.03
CA GLN A 23 29.89 12.77 9.95
C GLN A 23 29.91 14.30 9.87
N ILE A 24 28.75 14.95 9.98
CA ILE A 24 28.63 16.42 10.04
C ILE A 24 29.45 16.97 11.22
N ALA A 25 29.29 16.41 12.42
CA ALA A 25 30.02 16.84 13.61
C ALA A 25 31.56 16.68 13.45
N LYS A 26 32.00 15.62 12.75
CA LYS A 26 33.42 15.41 12.44
C LYS A 26 33.94 16.46 11.47
N ASP A 27 33.20 16.75 10.41
CA ASP A 27 33.60 17.70 9.37
C ASP A 27 33.60 19.15 9.91
N GLU A 28 32.66 19.53 10.78
CA GLU A 28 32.67 20.81 11.50
C GLU A 28 33.88 20.98 12.41
N LYS A 29 34.29 19.90 13.09
CA LYS A 29 35.50 19.88 13.93
C LYS A 29 36.75 20.06 13.06
N SER A 30 36.85 19.36 11.93
CA SER A 30 37.96 19.52 10.97
C SER A 30 38.03 20.93 10.41
N LEU A 31 36.90 21.53 10.05
CA LEU A 31 36.83 22.92 9.58
C LEU A 31 37.34 23.91 10.64
N THR A 32 36.97 23.68 11.90
CA THR A 32 37.41 24.52 13.03
C THR A 32 38.92 24.39 13.26
N GLN A 33 39.48 23.19 13.08
CA GLN A 33 40.93 22.97 13.15
C GLN A 33 41.67 23.69 12.03
N ILE A 34 41.18 23.62 10.78
CA ILE A 34 41.77 24.33 9.64
C ILE A 34 41.73 25.84 9.85
N ARG A 35 40.61 26.40 10.32
CA ARG A 35 40.50 27.83 10.66
C ARG A 35 41.54 28.26 11.71
N ASN A 36 41.76 27.45 12.73
CA ASN A 36 42.76 27.72 13.76
C ASN A 36 44.19 27.64 13.22
N GLN A 37 44.47 26.71 12.30
CA GLN A 37 45.77 26.60 11.63
C GLN A 37 46.02 27.78 10.69
N GLU A 38 45.00 28.22 9.95
CA GLU A 38 45.05 29.41 9.11
C GLU A 38 45.37 30.65 9.95
N ALA A 39 44.65 30.87 11.06
CA ALA A 39 44.84 32.03 11.93
C ALA A 39 46.26 32.10 12.53
N LYS A 40 46.85 30.95 12.89
CA LYS A 40 48.23 30.87 13.40
C LYS A 40 49.29 31.19 12.35
N ARG A 41 49.00 30.92 11.08
CA ARG A 41 49.94 31.10 9.96
C ARG A 41 49.81 32.49 9.31
N ALA A 42 48.67 33.16 9.50
CA ALA A 42 48.45 34.53 9.04
C ALA A 42 49.37 35.58 9.70
N SER A 43 49.98 35.27 10.85
CA SER A 43 50.93 36.14 11.55
C SER A 43 52.38 36.02 11.08
N THR A 44 52.68 35.12 10.15
CA THR A 44 54.05 34.78 9.74
C THR A 44 54.35 35.31 8.34
N SER A 45 55.52 35.92 8.13
CA SER A 45 55.89 36.60 6.87
C SER A 45 56.82 35.76 5.99
N SER A 46 56.52 34.48 5.77
CA SER A 46 57.28 33.59 4.86
C SER A 46 56.47 33.22 3.63
N TRP A 47 57.11 33.21 2.46
CA TRP A 47 56.46 32.81 1.19
C TRP A 47 56.01 31.35 1.18
N GLN A 48 56.68 30.46 1.94
CA GLN A 48 56.27 29.07 2.13
C GLN A 48 54.93 28.95 2.89
N ASP A 49 54.66 29.88 3.82
CA ASP A 49 53.39 29.91 4.56
C ASP A 49 52.21 30.29 3.66
N SER A 50 52.46 31.10 2.63
CA SER A 50 51.44 31.50 1.64
C SER A 50 50.93 30.31 0.81
N TYR A 51 51.81 29.38 0.40
CA TYR A 51 51.39 28.17 -0.34
C TYR A 51 50.62 27.20 0.54
N GLN A 52 51.12 26.92 1.74
CA GLN A 52 50.43 26.02 2.66
C GLN A 52 49.08 26.59 3.11
N ARG A 53 48.95 27.92 3.20
CA ARG A 53 47.65 28.58 3.42
C ARG A 53 46.69 28.37 2.25
N PHE A 54 47.17 28.43 1.01
CA PHE A 54 46.36 28.17 -0.17
C PHE A 54 45.84 26.72 -0.21
N GLU A 55 46.69 25.75 0.15
CA GLU A 55 46.29 24.34 0.29
C GLU A 55 45.21 24.15 1.37
N LEU A 56 45.40 24.75 2.55
CA LEU A 56 44.42 24.72 3.65
C LEU A 56 43.06 25.34 3.26
N LEU A 57 43.06 26.38 2.43
CA LEU A 57 41.82 26.99 1.92
C LEU A 57 41.08 26.04 0.97
N GLY A 58 41.81 25.32 0.11
CA GLY A 58 41.25 24.27 -0.75
C GLY A 58 40.64 23.12 0.05
N GLU A 59 41.35 22.64 1.08
CA GLU A 59 40.82 21.60 1.99
C GLU A 59 39.57 22.09 2.76
N ALA A 60 39.58 23.34 3.21
CA ALA A 60 38.42 23.94 3.86
C ALA A 60 37.20 24.04 2.92
N GLU A 61 37.40 24.35 1.64
CA GLU A 61 36.33 24.43 0.64
C GLU A 61 35.75 23.05 0.32
N GLU A 62 36.60 22.02 0.23
CA GLU A 62 36.15 20.64 0.05
C GLU A 62 35.31 20.16 1.26
N ILE A 63 35.75 20.48 2.48
CA ILE A 63 35.01 20.14 3.71
C ILE A 63 33.69 20.90 3.78
N LYS A 64 33.65 22.18 3.41
CA LYS A 64 32.39 22.95 3.34
C LYS A 64 31.40 22.33 2.36
N THR A 65 31.88 21.92 1.18
CA THR A 65 31.04 21.26 0.18
C THR A 65 30.46 19.95 0.72
N LYS A 66 31.29 19.13 1.40
CA LYS A 66 30.83 17.89 2.05
C LYS A 66 29.82 18.15 3.16
N LEU A 67 30.02 19.21 3.96
CA LEU A 67 29.08 19.63 5.01
C LEU A 67 27.72 19.99 4.41
N GLU A 68 27.69 20.81 3.36
CA GLU A 68 26.46 21.21 2.68
C GLU A 68 25.72 20.00 2.09
N MET A 69 26.44 19.09 1.43
CA MET A 69 25.86 17.85 0.91
C MET A 69 25.28 16.97 2.02
N ASN A 70 25.99 16.81 3.13
CA ASN A 70 25.55 15.99 4.27
C ASN A 70 24.37 16.62 5.01
N GLN A 71 24.32 17.95 5.15
CA GLN A 71 23.19 18.68 5.72
C GLN A 71 21.93 18.52 4.86
N ASN A 72 22.06 18.71 3.53
CA ASN A 72 20.95 18.49 2.59
C ASN A 72 20.43 17.04 2.65
N ARG A 73 21.34 16.06 2.75
CA ARG A 73 20.97 14.64 2.90
C ARG A 73 20.26 14.39 4.23
N PHE A 74 20.74 14.97 5.32
CA PHE A 74 20.14 14.86 6.65
C PHE A 74 18.70 15.39 6.67
N ASP A 75 18.47 16.57 6.07
CA ASP A 75 17.13 17.18 5.98
C ASP A 75 16.17 16.34 5.13
N LEU A 76 16.65 15.76 4.03
CA LEU A 76 15.86 14.86 3.20
C LEU A 76 15.43 13.62 3.98
N LEU A 77 16.35 12.99 4.71
CA LEU A 77 16.07 11.80 5.52
C LEU A 77 15.11 12.11 6.67
N LYS A 78 15.27 13.26 7.36
CA LYS A 78 14.29 13.72 8.36
C LYS A 78 12.89 13.90 7.77
N LYS A 79 12.77 14.50 6.58
CA LYS A 79 11.49 14.63 5.88
C LYS A 79 10.89 13.26 5.53
N GLN A 80 11.71 12.28 5.13
CA GLN A 80 11.26 10.91 4.87
C GLN A 80 10.81 10.19 6.14
N GLN A 81 11.54 10.35 7.25
CA GLN A 81 11.21 9.81 8.56
C GLN A 81 9.85 10.34 9.02
N LYS A 82 9.68 11.66 9.02
CA LYS A 82 8.41 12.31 9.38
C LYS A 82 7.22 11.79 8.55
N LYS A 83 7.37 11.69 7.23
CA LYS A 83 6.32 11.14 6.35
C LYS A 83 5.98 9.69 6.69
N ARG A 84 6.98 8.86 7.03
CA ARG A 84 6.75 7.46 7.44
C ARG A 84 6.05 7.38 8.78
N THR A 85 6.44 8.20 9.75
CA THR A 85 5.80 8.28 11.06
C THR A 85 4.34 8.73 10.91
N GLU A 86 4.05 9.77 10.13
CA GLU A 86 2.69 10.23 9.85
C GLU A 86 1.84 9.14 9.17
N GLN A 87 2.40 8.45 8.17
CA GLN A 87 1.74 7.31 7.53
C GLN A 87 1.47 6.18 8.51
N GLN A 88 2.41 5.91 9.42
CA GLN A 88 2.28 4.87 10.43
C GLN A 88 1.24 5.26 11.50
N GLU A 89 1.23 6.50 11.99
CA GLU A 89 0.24 7.01 12.93
C GLU A 89 -1.17 6.97 12.34
N GLN A 90 -1.32 7.38 11.07
CA GLN A 90 -2.59 7.24 10.36
C GLN A 90 -3.01 5.77 10.22
N MET A 91 -2.07 4.83 10.10
CA MET A 91 -2.33 3.38 9.99
C MET A 91 -2.55 2.70 11.35
N VAL A 92 -2.05 3.24 12.46
CA VAL A 92 -1.98 2.59 13.79
C VAL A 92 -3.27 2.68 14.62
N CYS A 93 -4.32 3.33 14.15
CA CYS A 93 -5.59 3.47 14.89
C CYS A 93 -6.24 2.13 15.33
N CYS A 94 -5.76 0.97 14.87
CA CYS A 94 -6.35 -0.33 15.22
C CYS A 94 -5.36 -1.47 15.54
N SER A 95 -4.06 -1.21 15.73
CA SER A 95 -3.06 -2.29 15.95
C SER A 95 -2.35 -2.29 17.29
N SER A 96 -2.43 -1.19 18.05
CA SER A 96 -2.06 -1.15 19.46
C SER A 96 -3.34 -0.92 20.26
N TYR A 97 -3.66 -1.88 21.13
CA TYR A 97 -4.79 -1.88 22.05
C TYR A 97 -4.70 -0.75 23.10
N SER A 98 -4.50 0.50 22.68
CA SER A 98 -4.84 1.61 23.55
C SER A 98 -6.35 1.75 23.52
N ARG A 99 -7.00 1.38 24.63
CA ARG A 99 -8.45 1.54 24.86
C ARG A 99 -8.94 2.96 24.53
N ASP A 100 -8.05 3.95 24.50
CA ASP A 100 -8.37 5.33 24.15
C ASP A 100 -8.75 5.52 22.68
N CYS A 101 -8.13 4.79 21.75
CA CYS A 101 -8.49 4.88 20.33
C CYS A 101 -9.86 4.26 20.07
N GLU A 102 -10.11 3.09 20.66
CA GLU A 102 -11.42 2.42 20.60
C GLU A 102 -12.51 3.29 21.23
N ARG A 103 -12.27 3.87 22.42
CA ARG A 103 -13.18 4.83 23.05
C ARG A 103 -13.49 6.02 22.16
N LYS A 104 -12.50 6.57 21.44
CA LYS A 104 -12.75 7.67 20.50
C LYS A 104 -13.69 7.24 19.39
N VAL A 105 -13.47 6.07 18.78
CA VAL A 105 -14.35 5.55 17.72
C VAL A 105 -15.76 5.31 18.24
N VAL A 106 -15.90 4.70 19.42
CA VAL A 106 -17.19 4.45 20.09
C VAL A 106 -17.92 5.73 20.49
N ASN A 107 -17.20 6.84 20.70
CA ASN A 107 -17.81 8.14 21.01
C ASN A 107 -18.14 8.98 19.77
N MET A 108 -17.68 8.60 18.57
CA MET A 108 -18.05 9.28 17.32
C MET A 108 -19.52 9.07 16.98
N SER A 109 -20.12 10.01 16.26
CA SER A 109 -21.43 9.84 15.63
C SER A 109 -21.37 8.82 14.48
N PHE A 110 -22.54 8.34 14.05
CA PHE A 110 -22.67 7.45 12.90
C PHE A 110 -22.09 8.10 11.63
N ASP A 111 -22.42 9.37 11.37
CA ASP A 111 -21.98 10.09 10.17
C ASP A 111 -20.45 10.25 10.14
N GLU A 112 -19.83 10.53 11.29
CA GLU A 112 -18.37 10.61 11.40
C GLU A 112 -17.73 9.26 11.10
N ARG A 113 -18.24 8.15 11.66
CA ARG A 113 -17.69 6.81 11.38
C ARG A 113 -17.84 6.43 9.91
N LEU A 114 -19.01 6.70 9.32
CA LEU A 114 -19.26 6.45 7.90
C LEU A 114 -18.34 7.28 7.02
N GLN A 115 -18.07 8.54 7.38
CA GLN A 115 -17.13 9.39 6.67
C GLN A 115 -15.70 8.84 6.78
N MET A 116 -15.28 8.38 7.97
CA MET A 116 -13.97 7.74 8.16
C MET A 116 -13.82 6.47 7.29
N MET A 117 -14.87 5.65 7.18
CA MET A 117 -14.88 4.49 6.26
C MET A 117 -14.66 4.92 4.81
N LYS A 118 -15.41 5.93 4.35
CA LYS A 118 -15.28 6.51 3.01
C LYS A 118 -13.86 7.02 2.74
N ASP A 119 -13.26 7.69 3.72
CA ASP A 119 -11.91 8.26 3.59
C ASP A 119 -10.84 7.17 3.53
N PHE A 120 -10.91 6.16 4.41
CA PHE A 120 -9.99 5.02 4.35
C PHE A 120 -10.08 4.29 3.01
N ARG A 121 -11.28 4.09 2.48
CA ARG A 121 -11.46 3.47 1.16
C ARG A 121 -10.95 4.36 0.04
N SER A 122 -11.42 5.60 -0.04
CA SER A 122 -11.23 6.46 -1.21
C SER A 122 -9.94 7.28 -1.20
N LEU A 123 -9.65 7.99 -0.11
CA LEU A 123 -8.49 8.89 -0.04
C LEU A 123 -7.18 8.14 0.15
N HIS A 124 -7.21 7.03 0.89
CA HIS A 124 -6.03 6.23 1.20
C HIS A 124 -5.97 4.96 0.35
N GLY A 125 -6.98 4.09 0.43
CA GLY A 125 -7.00 2.80 -0.25
C GLY A 125 -6.90 2.89 -1.77
N ASN A 126 -7.81 3.64 -2.41
CA ASN A 126 -7.81 3.79 -3.86
C ASN A 126 -6.53 4.49 -4.36
N ARG A 127 -6.02 5.47 -3.63
CA ARG A 127 -4.76 6.16 -3.97
C ARG A 127 -3.55 5.22 -3.94
N CYS A 128 -3.47 4.34 -2.94
CA CYS A 128 -2.44 3.30 -2.90
C CYS A 128 -2.65 2.27 -4.03
N PHE A 129 -3.90 1.92 -4.34
CA PHE A 129 -4.23 1.01 -5.43
C PHE A 129 -3.76 1.54 -6.80
N GLU A 130 -3.98 2.83 -7.07
CA GLU A 130 -3.53 3.50 -8.30
C GLU A 130 -2.00 3.46 -8.45
N LYS A 131 -1.27 3.57 -7.33
CA LYS A 131 0.19 3.42 -7.26
C LYS A 131 0.66 1.96 -7.33
N LYS A 132 -0.25 1.00 -7.46
CA LYS A 132 0.03 -0.46 -7.44
C LYS A 132 0.61 -0.95 -6.11
N GLU A 133 0.41 -0.20 -5.03
CA GLU A 133 0.81 -0.57 -3.66
C GLU A 133 -0.28 -1.44 -3.01
N PHE A 134 -0.57 -2.61 -3.59
CA PHE A 134 -1.74 -3.42 -3.23
C PHE A 134 -1.75 -3.88 -1.76
N GLU A 135 -0.58 -4.17 -1.19
CA GLU A 135 -0.49 -4.58 0.22
C GLU A 135 -0.81 -3.45 1.19
N ILE A 136 -0.48 -2.20 0.83
CA ILE A 136 -0.79 -1.02 1.65
C ILE A 136 -2.27 -0.67 1.48
N ALA A 137 -2.78 -0.75 0.25
CA ALA A 137 -4.21 -0.56 -0.04
C ALA A 137 -5.09 -1.52 0.77
N LEU A 138 -4.70 -2.81 0.87
CA LEU A 138 -5.41 -3.80 1.68
C LEU A 138 -5.53 -3.38 3.15
N LYS A 139 -4.46 -2.88 3.78
CA LYS A 139 -4.51 -2.43 5.17
C LYS A 139 -5.52 -1.31 5.38
N TRP A 140 -5.65 -0.40 4.41
CA TRP A 140 -6.65 0.67 4.47
C TRP A 140 -8.07 0.15 4.29
N TYR A 141 -8.29 -0.81 3.40
CA TYR A 141 -9.60 -1.45 3.25
C TYR A 141 -9.98 -2.28 4.49
N GLU A 142 -9.04 -3.04 5.06
CA GLU A 142 -9.20 -3.74 6.34
C GLU A 142 -9.58 -2.77 7.46
N LYS A 143 -8.93 -1.60 7.52
CA LYS A 143 -9.26 -0.56 8.50
C LYS A 143 -10.66 0.00 8.31
N SER A 144 -11.10 0.20 7.06
CA SER A 144 -12.48 0.60 6.75
C SER A 144 -13.50 -0.45 7.22
N LEU A 145 -13.23 -1.73 6.94
CA LEU A 145 -14.07 -2.86 7.37
C LEU A 145 -14.10 -3.02 8.88
N LEU A 146 -13.03 -2.66 9.59
CA LEU A 146 -13.05 -2.62 11.05
C LEU A 146 -13.95 -1.51 11.57
N PHE A 147 -13.98 -0.33 10.94
CA PHE A 147 -14.89 0.75 11.32
C PHE A 147 -16.36 0.38 11.09
N TYR A 148 -16.66 -0.47 10.09
CA TYR A 148 -17.99 -1.01 9.88
C TYR A 148 -18.54 -1.72 11.13
N GLU A 149 -17.70 -2.46 11.87
CA GLU A 149 -18.14 -3.15 13.12
C GLU A 149 -18.63 -2.18 14.20
N TYR A 150 -18.20 -0.91 14.15
CA TYR A 150 -18.64 0.14 15.07
C TYR A 150 -19.80 0.97 14.51
N CYS A 151 -20.17 0.80 13.24
CA CYS A 151 -21.33 1.46 12.68
C CYS A 151 -22.58 0.69 13.13
N LEU A 152 -23.32 1.26 14.08
CA LEU A 152 -24.58 0.71 14.58
C LEU A 152 -25.75 1.50 13.94
N PRO A 153 -26.27 1.07 12.79
CA PRO A 153 -27.32 1.80 12.08
C PRO A 153 -28.63 1.73 12.86
N LYS A 154 -29.35 2.84 12.91
CA LYS A 154 -30.63 2.98 13.61
C LYS A 154 -31.83 2.74 12.70
N ASN A 155 -31.63 2.86 11.40
CA ASN A 155 -32.69 2.77 10.40
C ASN A 155 -32.16 2.12 9.11
N LYS A 156 -33.07 1.81 8.19
CA LYS A 156 -32.74 1.15 6.93
C LYS A 156 -31.86 2.00 6.02
N ILE A 157 -32.01 3.32 6.05
CA ILE A 157 -31.22 4.25 5.23
C ILE A 157 -29.75 4.21 5.66
N GLU A 158 -29.49 4.28 6.96
CA GLU A 158 -28.17 4.14 7.55
C GLU A 158 -27.56 2.76 7.25
N GLN A 159 -28.35 1.69 7.36
CA GLN A 159 -27.90 0.34 7.01
C GLN A 159 -27.48 0.26 5.53
N ASP A 160 -28.30 0.76 4.61
CA ASP A 160 -28.00 0.73 3.18
C ASP A 160 -26.75 1.57 2.85
N GLN A 161 -26.50 2.65 3.57
CA GLN A 161 -25.27 3.46 3.42
C GLN A 161 -24.01 2.70 3.86
N ILE A 162 -24.04 2.01 5.00
CA ILE A 162 -22.87 1.24 5.46
C ILE A 162 -22.66 -0.01 4.63
N ASP A 163 -23.74 -0.68 4.21
CA ASP A 163 -23.69 -1.84 3.32
C ASP A 163 -23.05 -1.45 1.99
N GLN A 164 -23.40 -0.27 1.45
CA GLN A 164 -22.79 0.24 0.23
C GLN A 164 -21.28 0.42 0.36
N GLU A 165 -20.82 1.02 1.47
CA GLU A 165 -19.40 1.21 1.71
C GLU A 165 -18.67 -0.12 1.96
N GLN A 166 -19.30 -1.06 2.66
CA GLN A 166 -18.78 -2.41 2.88
C GLN A 166 -18.60 -3.17 1.55
N ILE A 167 -19.63 -3.18 0.68
CA ILE A 167 -19.57 -3.80 -0.65
C ILE A 167 -18.38 -3.23 -1.44
N LEU A 168 -18.23 -1.90 -1.47
CA LEU A 168 -17.14 -1.24 -2.19
C LEU A 168 -15.77 -1.64 -1.63
N CYS A 169 -15.62 -1.68 -0.31
CA CYS A 169 -14.40 -2.12 0.37
C CYS A 169 -14.06 -3.58 0.05
N CYS A 170 -14.99 -4.51 0.22
CA CYS A 170 -14.77 -5.94 -0.07
C CYS A 170 -14.38 -6.16 -1.54
N ILE A 171 -15.08 -5.52 -2.48
CA ILE A 171 -14.77 -5.59 -3.90
C ILE A 171 -13.35 -5.06 -4.16
N ASN A 172 -12.98 -3.90 -3.62
CA ASN A 172 -11.64 -3.34 -3.79
C ASN A 172 -10.54 -4.20 -3.18
N SER A 173 -10.76 -4.78 -2.00
CA SER A 173 -9.87 -5.78 -1.39
C SER A 173 -9.69 -7.00 -2.30
N ALA A 174 -10.78 -7.50 -2.90
CA ALA A 174 -10.70 -8.61 -3.86
C ALA A 174 -9.84 -8.27 -5.07
N ALA A 175 -9.90 -7.04 -5.60
CA ALA A 175 -8.99 -6.60 -6.66
C ALA A 175 -7.52 -6.59 -6.22
N CYS A 176 -7.21 -6.14 -5.01
CA CYS A 176 -5.86 -6.21 -4.48
C CYS A 176 -5.37 -7.66 -4.39
N TYR A 177 -6.18 -8.55 -3.79
CA TYR A 177 -5.81 -9.97 -3.67
C TYR A 177 -5.63 -10.65 -5.03
N LEU A 178 -6.44 -10.31 -6.03
CA LEU A 178 -6.29 -10.80 -7.39
C LEU A 178 -4.95 -10.38 -8.01
N ASN A 179 -4.54 -9.11 -7.82
CA ASN A 179 -3.23 -8.61 -8.27
C ASN A 179 -2.05 -9.26 -7.53
N LEU A 180 -2.24 -9.56 -6.25
CA LEU A 180 -1.26 -10.29 -5.42
C LEU A 180 -1.27 -11.81 -5.66
N LYS A 181 -2.10 -12.31 -6.59
CA LYS A 181 -2.31 -13.74 -6.87
C LYS A 181 -2.75 -14.56 -5.65
N ASN A 182 -3.30 -13.91 -4.63
CA ASN A 182 -3.93 -14.59 -3.50
C ASN A 182 -5.39 -14.88 -3.86
N TYR A 183 -5.59 -15.94 -4.65
CA TYR A 183 -6.91 -16.27 -5.19
C TYR A 183 -7.93 -16.71 -4.13
N LYS A 184 -7.47 -17.32 -3.02
CA LYS A 184 -8.37 -17.76 -1.94
C LYS A 184 -9.00 -16.57 -1.24
N SER A 185 -8.19 -15.61 -0.79
CA SER A 185 -8.70 -14.39 -0.14
C SER A 185 -9.48 -13.50 -1.10
N CYS A 186 -9.16 -13.51 -2.40
CA CYS A 186 -9.99 -12.86 -3.42
C CYS A 186 -11.42 -13.44 -3.44
N ILE A 187 -11.57 -14.77 -3.40
CA ILE A 187 -12.87 -15.43 -3.37
C ILE A 187 -13.63 -15.10 -2.09
N GLU A 188 -12.96 -15.14 -0.94
CA GLU A 188 -13.55 -14.79 0.36
C GLU A 188 -14.15 -13.40 0.34
N MET A 189 -13.38 -12.39 -0.07
CA MET A 189 -13.86 -11.00 -0.16
C MET A 189 -14.99 -10.82 -1.19
N CYS A 190 -14.95 -11.55 -2.31
CA CYS A 190 -16.06 -11.52 -3.28
C CYS A 190 -17.33 -12.14 -2.70
N ASN A 191 -17.20 -13.22 -1.92
CA ASN A 191 -18.35 -13.87 -1.26
C ASN A 191 -18.95 -12.95 -0.20
N GLU A 192 -18.12 -12.30 0.62
CA GLU A 192 -18.59 -11.31 1.59
C GLU A 192 -19.40 -10.21 0.91
N ALA A 193 -18.88 -9.62 -0.17
CA ALA A 193 -19.62 -8.61 -0.93
C ALA A 193 -20.95 -9.14 -1.47
N LEU A 194 -20.94 -10.35 -2.04
CA LEU A 194 -22.13 -10.98 -2.66
C LEU A 194 -23.18 -11.43 -1.64
N ASN A 195 -22.80 -11.62 -0.37
CA ASN A 195 -23.72 -12.00 0.70
C ASN A 195 -24.45 -10.79 1.31
N ILE A 196 -24.01 -9.57 1.03
CA ILE A 196 -24.66 -8.35 1.53
C ILE A 196 -25.96 -8.12 0.74
N PRO A 197 -27.15 -8.07 1.39
CA PRO A 197 -28.43 -7.98 0.67
C PRO A 197 -28.51 -6.79 -0.29
N ALA A 198 -27.90 -5.66 0.06
CA ALA A 198 -27.89 -4.46 -0.75
C ALA A 198 -27.19 -4.62 -2.12
N ILE A 199 -26.35 -5.65 -2.30
CA ILE A 199 -25.69 -5.89 -3.60
C ILE A 199 -26.67 -6.34 -4.69
N ALA A 200 -27.83 -6.87 -4.31
CA ALA A 200 -28.87 -7.27 -5.24
C ALA A 200 -29.66 -6.08 -5.79
N TYR A 201 -29.54 -4.89 -5.18
CA TYR A 201 -30.23 -3.69 -5.65
C TYR A 201 -29.75 -3.28 -7.04
N GLU A 202 -30.68 -2.71 -7.81
CA GLU A 202 -30.44 -2.41 -9.21
C GLU A 202 -29.28 -1.42 -9.44
N HIS A 203 -29.12 -0.44 -8.56
CA HIS A 203 -28.03 0.55 -8.61
C HIS A 203 -26.65 -0.08 -8.34
N ASN A 204 -26.61 -1.28 -7.75
CA ASN A 204 -25.41 -2.03 -7.45
C ASN A 204 -25.09 -3.14 -8.47
N ALA A 205 -25.85 -3.25 -9.56
CA ALA A 205 -25.63 -4.26 -10.61
C ALA A 205 -24.20 -4.27 -11.15
N THR A 206 -23.60 -3.09 -11.35
CA THR A 206 -22.20 -2.91 -11.76
C THR A 206 -21.22 -3.45 -10.70
N LEU A 207 -21.48 -3.23 -9.41
CA LEU A 207 -20.66 -3.77 -8.33
C LEU A 207 -20.77 -5.30 -8.25
N ARG A 208 -22.00 -5.81 -8.36
CA ARG A 208 -22.27 -7.26 -8.43
C ARG A 208 -21.53 -7.93 -9.59
N ALA A 209 -21.59 -7.34 -10.79
CA ALA A 209 -20.87 -7.84 -11.96
C ALA A 209 -19.35 -7.85 -11.72
N LYS A 210 -18.77 -6.78 -11.14
CA LYS A 210 -17.34 -6.72 -10.80
C LYS A 210 -16.92 -7.79 -9.80
N ALA A 211 -17.73 -8.04 -8.76
CA ALA A 211 -17.47 -9.10 -7.78
C ALA A 211 -17.44 -10.48 -8.45
N LEU A 212 -18.46 -10.80 -9.24
CA LEU A 212 -18.57 -12.06 -9.98
C LEU A 212 -17.40 -12.27 -10.96
N LEU A 213 -17.04 -11.24 -11.73
CA LEU A 213 -15.92 -11.30 -12.67
C LEU A 213 -14.57 -11.54 -11.97
N ARG A 214 -14.34 -10.90 -10.81
CA ARG A 214 -13.12 -11.10 -10.01
C ARG A 214 -13.08 -12.51 -9.41
N ARG A 215 -14.21 -13.00 -8.90
CA ARG A 215 -14.33 -14.36 -8.35
C ARG A 215 -14.14 -15.43 -9.43
N ALA A 216 -14.72 -15.24 -10.61
CA ALA A 216 -14.50 -16.09 -11.78
C ALA A 216 -13.02 -16.16 -12.17
N ASN A 217 -12.33 -15.01 -12.19
CA ASN A 217 -10.89 -14.95 -12.47
C ASN A 217 -10.09 -15.75 -11.44
N ALA A 218 -10.40 -15.60 -10.14
CA ALA A 218 -9.76 -16.37 -9.08
C ALA A 218 -10.02 -17.88 -9.21
N TYR A 219 -11.27 -18.31 -9.46
CA TYR A 219 -11.62 -19.71 -9.70
C TYR A 219 -10.89 -20.30 -10.91
N ARG A 220 -10.78 -19.55 -12.01
CA ARG A 220 -10.02 -19.95 -13.20
C ARG A 220 -8.56 -20.26 -12.87
N ASN A 221 -7.90 -19.42 -12.06
CA ASN A 221 -6.51 -19.64 -11.66
C ASN A 221 -6.34 -20.78 -10.63
N LEU A 222 -7.42 -21.17 -9.95
CA LEU A 222 -7.46 -22.34 -9.06
C LEU A 222 -7.96 -23.61 -9.77
N TYR A 223 -8.08 -23.59 -11.11
CA TYR A 223 -8.57 -24.72 -11.92
C TYR A 223 -10.01 -25.16 -11.57
N LYS A 224 -10.81 -24.29 -10.94
CA LYS A 224 -12.22 -24.54 -10.60
C LYS A 224 -13.13 -24.03 -11.72
N PHE A 225 -13.02 -24.63 -12.89
CA PHE A 225 -13.63 -24.10 -14.12
C PHE A 225 -15.15 -24.00 -14.09
N ASP A 226 -15.85 -24.99 -13.50
CA ASP A 226 -17.33 -24.97 -13.43
C ASP A 226 -17.86 -23.84 -12.54
N GLN A 227 -17.10 -23.44 -11.52
CA GLN A 227 -17.45 -22.29 -10.68
C GLN A 227 -17.18 -20.98 -11.42
N ALA A 228 -16.08 -20.91 -12.17
CA ALA A 228 -15.77 -19.75 -13.00
C ALA A 228 -16.81 -19.54 -14.12
N ASP A 229 -17.31 -20.60 -14.76
CA ASP A 229 -18.37 -20.48 -15.77
C ASP A 229 -19.66 -19.92 -15.22
N ARG A 230 -20.11 -20.44 -14.07
CA ARG A 230 -21.33 -19.95 -13.40
C ARG A 230 -21.22 -18.47 -13.06
N ASP A 231 -20.11 -18.07 -12.46
CA ASP A 231 -19.87 -16.66 -12.13
C ASP A 231 -19.84 -15.76 -13.39
N LEU A 232 -19.29 -16.25 -14.51
CA LEU A 232 -19.31 -15.50 -15.78
C LEU A 232 -20.72 -15.40 -16.37
N GLN A 233 -21.53 -16.45 -16.30
CA GLN A 233 -22.92 -16.42 -16.77
C GLN A 233 -23.75 -15.43 -15.94
N ASP A 234 -23.62 -15.50 -14.61
CA ASP A 234 -24.29 -14.58 -13.70
C ASP A 234 -23.82 -13.13 -13.93
N ALA A 235 -22.50 -12.92 -14.11
CA ALA A 235 -21.97 -11.60 -14.42
C ALA A 235 -22.56 -11.03 -15.71
N GLN A 236 -22.69 -11.86 -16.76
CA GLN A 236 -23.27 -11.44 -18.04
C GLN A 236 -24.69 -10.89 -17.89
N SER A 237 -25.50 -11.52 -17.02
CA SER A 237 -26.87 -11.07 -16.74
C SER A 237 -26.92 -9.71 -16.02
N CYS A 238 -25.86 -9.35 -15.29
CA CYS A 238 -25.76 -8.12 -14.50
C CYS A 238 -25.04 -6.99 -15.24
N CYS A 239 -24.31 -7.28 -16.31
CA CYS A 239 -23.51 -6.31 -17.08
C CYS A 239 -24.38 -5.23 -17.73
N LYS A 240 -24.31 -3.99 -17.21
CA LYS A 240 -25.00 -2.83 -17.78
C LYS A 240 -24.10 -1.99 -18.69
N CYS A 241 -22.79 -1.93 -18.42
CA CYS A 241 -21.87 -1.07 -19.18
C CYS A 241 -20.99 -1.84 -20.19
N GLU A 242 -20.53 -1.13 -21.22
CA GLU A 242 -19.69 -1.71 -22.28
C GLU A 242 -18.32 -2.17 -21.77
N GLN A 243 -17.76 -1.48 -20.78
CA GLN A 243 -16.48 -1.85 -20.17
C GLN A 243 -16.54 -3.21 -19.48
N GLU A 244 -17.63 -3.51 -18.77
CA GLU A 244 -17.86 -4.80 -18.10
C GLU A 244 -18.07 -5.92 -19.12
N LYS A 245 -18.83 -5.66 -20.19
CA LYS A 245 -19.01 -6.61 -21.30
C LYS A 245 -17.67 -6.97 -21.95
N ASN A 246 -16.81 -5.98 -22.17
CA ASN A 246 -15.46 -6.20 -22.70
C ASN A 246 -14.59 -7.04 -21.75
N TYR A 247 -14.63 -6.74 -20.44
CA TYR A 247 -13.90 -7.51 -19.45
C TYR A 247 -14.40 -8.96 -19.37
N TRP A 248 -15.72 -9.15 -19.34
CA TRP A 248 -16.37 -10.46 -19.36
C TRP A 248 -15.95 -11.27 -20.59
N SER A 249 -16.02 -10.68 -21.78
CA SER A 249 -15.65 -11.32 -23.04
C SER A 249 -14.18 -11.78 -23.01
N LYS A 250 -13.30 -10.93 -22.48
CA LYS A 250 -11.89 -11.27 -22.29
C LYS A 250 -11.70 -12.43 -21.32
N GLU A 251 -12.33 -12.41 -20.14
CA GLU A 251 -12.20 -13.50 -19.18
C GLU A 251 -12.81 -14.81 -19.67
N LYS A 252 -13.94 -14.77 -20.38
CA LYS A 252 -14.53 -15.96 -21.03
C LYS A 252 -13.54 -16.60 -22.01
N LYS A 253 -12.88 -15.79 -22.86
CA LYS A 253 -11.84 -16.28 -23.76
C LYS A 253 -10.65 -16.90 -23.01
N GLN A 254 -10.25 -16.32 -21.87
CA GLN A 254 -9.16 -16.86 -21.06
C GLN A 254 -9.56 -18.17 -20.35
N LEU A 255 -10.82 -18.31 -19.93
CA LEU A 255 -11.34 -19.53 -19.34
C LEU A 255 -11.35 -20.68 -20.33
N GLU A 256 -11.84 -20.45 -21.55
CA GLU A 256 -11.85 -21.47 -22.61
C GLU A 256 -10.43 -21.93 -22.97
N LYS A 257 -9.47 -21.00 -23.03
CA LYS A 257 -8.06 -21.35 -23.22
C LYS A 257 -7.53 -22.21 -22.07
N ALA A 258 -7.86 -21.87 -20.82
CA ALA A 258 -7.42 -22.61 -19.65
C ALA A 258 -7.99 -24.04 -19.61
N LYS A 259 -9.29 -24.21 -19.88
CA LYS A 259 -9.95 -25.51 -20.01
C LYS A 259 -9.30 -26.38 -21.09
N ASN A 260 -9.12 -25.82 -22.29
CA ASN A 260 -8.52 -26.54 -23.41
C ASN A 260 -7.07 -26.96 -23.11
N GLY A 261 -6.29 -26.09 -22.46
CA GLY A 261 -4.94 -26.42 -22.02
C GLY A 261 -4.93 -27.55 -20.99
N TYR A 262 -5.82 -27.50 -20.00
CA TYR A 262 -5.96 -28.54 -18.98
C TYR A 262 -6.34 -29.89 -19.60
N ASN A 263 -7.34 -29.92 -20.49
CA ASN A 263 -7.81 -31.14 -21.14
C ASN A 263 -6.72 -31.79 -22.00
N LYS A 264 -5.96 -31.00 -22.77
CA LYS A 264 -4.83 -31.50 -23.57
C LYS A 264 -3.75 -32.13 -22.69
N ASN A 265 -3.39 -31.46 -21.60
CA ASN A 265 -2.38 -31.95 -20.66
C ASN A 265 -2.86 -33.21 -19.94
N SER A 266 -4.10 -33.23 -19.44
CA SER A 266 -4.69 -34.38 -18.77
C SER A 266 -4.76 -35.60 -19.70
N SER A 267 -5.16 -35.41 -20.97
CA SER A 267 -5.17 -36.49 -21.96
C SER A 267 -3.76 -37.02 -22.25
N ALA A 268 -2.77 -36.14 -22.38
CA ALA A 268 -1.38 -36.55 -22.59
C ALA A 268 -0.81 -37.34 -21.40
N VAL A 269 -1.12 -36.93 -20.17
CA VAL A 269 -0.73 -37.66 -18.95
C VAL A 269 -1.42 -39.03 -18.90
N ALA A 270 -2.72 -39.11 -19.14
CA ALA A 270 -3.46 -40.37 -19.16
C ALA A 270 -2.88 -41.35 -20.20
N LYS A 271 -2.55 -40.88 -21.41
CA LYS A 271 -1.89 -41.71 -22.44
C LYS A 271 -0.54 -42.24 -22.01
N ARG A 272 0.26 -41.46 -21.27
CA ARG A 272 1.56 -41.91 -20.72
C ARG A 272 1.43 -42.91 -19.58
N MET A 273 0.33 -42.88 -18.83
CA MET A 273 0.09 -43.83 -17.73
C MET A 273 -0.41 -45.20 -18.23
N LEU A 274 -0.97 -45.25 -19.44
CA LEU A 274 -1.51 -46.47 -20.05
C LEU A 274 -0.51 -47.18 -20.99
N ALA A 275 0.62 -46.53 -21.30
CA ALA A 275 1.70 -47.07 -22.13
C ALA A 275 2.81 -47.64 -21.24
#